data_AF-A0A9D4T5V9-F1
#
_entry.id   AF-A0A9D4T5V9-F1
#
_cell.length_a   1.000
_cell.length_b   1.000
_cell.length_c   1.000
_cell.angle_alpha   90.00
_cell.angle_beta   90.00
_cell.angle_gamma   90.00
#
_symmetry.space_group_name_H-M   'P 1'
#
loop_
_entity.id
_entity.type
_entity.pdbx_description
1 polymer ?
#
loop_
_entity_poly.entity_id
_entity_poly.type
_entity_poly.pdbx_seq_one_letter_code
_entity_poly.pdbx_strand_id
1 'polypeptide(L)'
;MGIRKNLQEIWTHLLRQSAMVNCAVYGCSNRTRNSLNDENFQRVGFNVVPKVISGQCAKITELSSKRRALWLSRIRREDLDESATHYRVCGAHFITGERGSSIKCISSAL
;
A
#
# COMPACT_ATOMS: atom_id res chain seq x y z
N MET A 1 -15.90 15.45 -40.37
CA MET A 1 -15.03 15.50 -39.17
C MET A 1 -15.92 15.75 -37.96
N GLY A 2 -16.26 14.73 -37.17
CA GLY A 2 -15.43 14.28 -36.03
C GLY A 2 -15.71 15.22 -34.86
N ILE A 3 -16.30 14.81 -33.73
CA ILE A 3 -15.81 13.77 -32.84
C ILE A 3 -17.03 13.12 -32.15
N ARG A 4 -17.36 11.88 -32.52
CA ARG A 4 -18.17 11.01 -31.64
C ARG A 4 -17.24 10.55 -30.52
N LYS A 5 -17.14 11.32 -29.43
CA LYS A 5 -16.39 10.86 -28.25
C LYS A 5 -17.12 9.62 -27.75
N ASN A 6 -16.44 8.49 -27.81
CA ASN A 6 -16.97 7.19 -27.47
C ASN A 6 -17.39 7.23 -25.99
N LEU A 7 -18.63 6.86 -25.66
CA LEU A 7 -19.08 6.82 -24.26
C LEU A 7 -18.12 5.99 -23.40
N GLN A 8 -17.51 4.93 -23.95
CA GLN A 8 -16.49 4.12 -23.28
C GLN A 8 -15.29 4.94 -22.76
N GLU A 9 -14.89 6.00 -23.47
CA GLU A 9 -13.80 6.90 -23.06
C GLU A 9 -14.24 7.83 -21.91
N ILE A 10 -15.48 8.30 -21.93
CA ILE A 10 -16.03 9.16 -20.86
C ILE A 10 -16.17 8.37 -19.54
N TRP A 11 -16.59 7.10 -19.62
CA TRP A 11 -16.68 6.22 -18.45
C TRP A 11 -15.30 5.84 -17.86
N THR A 12 -14.27 5.70 -18.70
CA THR A 12 -12.90 5.41 -18.21
C THR A 12 -12.24 6.60 -17.52
N HIS A 13 -12.60 7.83 -17.88
CA HIS A 13 -12.14 9.05 -17.18
C HIS A 13 -12.89 9.34 -15.88
N LEU A 14 -14.17 9.00 -15.77
CA LEU A 14 -14.98 9.26 -14.58
C LEU A 14 -14.82 8.21 -13.46
N LEU A 15 -14.38 6.98 -13.79
CA LEU A 15 -14.18 5.89 -12.82
C LEU A 15 -12.74 5.75 -12.32
N ARG A 16 -11.82 6.63 -12.73
CA ARG A 16 -10.47 6.73 -12.14
C ARG A 16 -10.40 7.84 -11.09
N GLN A 17 -11.48 8.00 -10.31
CA GLN A 17 -11.36 8.60 -8.99
C GLN A 17 -10.57 7.61 -8.14
N SER A 18 -9.23 7.70 -8.20
CA SER A 18 -8.38 7.03 -7.23
C SER A 18 -8.79 7.56 -5.86
N ALA A 19 -9.50 6.75 -5.08
CA ALA A 19 -9.84 7.08 -3.70
C ALA A 19 -8.54 7.55 -3.02
N MET A 20 -8.56 8.79 -2.51
CA MET A 20 -7.39 9.38 -1.86
C MET A 20 -7.00 8.52 -0.65
N VAL A 21 -5.74 8.11 -0.59
CA VAL A 21 -5.20 7.34 0.53
C VAL A 21 -4.15 8.15 1.26
N ASN A 22 -4.30 8.28 2.58
CA ASN A 22 -3.32 8.91 3.45
C ASN A 22 -2.31 7.87 3.97
N CYS A 23 -1.09 8.32 4.23
CA CYS A 23 -0.12 7.52 4.95
C CYS A 23 -0.62 7.22 6.37
N ALA A 24 -0.45 5.98 6.81
CA ALA A 24 -0.89 5.57 8.14
C ALA A 24 0.05 6.05 9.26
N VAL A 25 1.32 6.36 8.95
CA VAL A 25 2.33 6.74 9.95
C VAL A 25 1.92 8.02 10.68
N TYR A 26 1.96 7.99 12.01
CA TYR A 26 1.65 9.14 12.84
C TYR A 26 2.49 10.36 12.45
N GLY A 27 1.84 11.50 12.24
CA GLY A 27 2.48 12.76 11.83
C GLY A 27 2.87 12.84 10.35
N CYS A 28 2.60 11.83 9.52
CA CYS A 28 2.85 11.87 8.09
C CYS A 28 1.64 12.42 7.33
N SER A 29 1.82 13.50 6.57
CA SER A 29 0.77 14.13 5.75
C SER A 29 0.78 13.67 4.28
N ASN A 30 1.67 12.74 3.92
CA ASN A 30 1.74 12.21 2.56
C ASN A 30 0.45 11.48 2.19
N ARG A 31 -0.04 11.75 0.98
CA ARG A 31 -1.26 11.17 0.43
C ARG A 31 -1.11 10.88 -1.07
N THR A 32 -1.96 10.01 -1.60
CA THR A 32 -2.10 9.87 -3.05
C THR A 32 -2.86 11.07 -3.62
N ARG A 33 -2.69 11.30 -4.93
CA ARG A 33 -3.40 12.33 -5.68
C ARG A 33 -4.92 12.26 -5.43
N ASN A 34 -5.52 13.39 -5.06
CA ASN A 34 -6.96 13.48 -4.78
C ASN A 34 -7.81 13.71 -6.03
N SER A 35 -7.30 14.48 -7.00
CA SER A 35 -7.99 14.78 -8.27
C SER A 35 -7.00 14.87 -9.42
N LEU A 36 -7.46 14.86 -10.67
CA LEU A 36 -6.57 14.92 -11.83
C LEU A 36 -5.68 16.18 -11.88
N ASN A 37 -6.15 17.28 -11.28
CA ASN A 37 -5.45 18.58 -11.25
C ASN A 37 -4.74 18.83 -9.90
N ASP A 38 -4.74 17.86 -8.99
CA ASP A 38 -4.01 17.95 -7.73
C ASP A 38 -2.53 17.74 -7.98
N GLU A 39 -1.74 18.81 -7.93
CA GLU A 39 -0.28 18.78 -8.00
C GLU A 39 0.37 18.92 -6.60
N ASN A 40 -0.44 19.16 -5.55
CA ASN A 40 0.06 19.34 -4.19
C ASN A 40 0.09 18.00 -3.43
N PHE A 41 0.87 17.07 -3.96
CA PHE A 41 1.15 15.79 -3.32
C PHE A 41 2.53 15.29 -3.71
N GLN A 42 3.18 14.54 -2.82
CA GLN A 42 4.47 13.93 -3.13
C GLN A 42 4.25 12.69 -4.01
N ARG A 43 4.99 12.58 -5.11
CA ARG A 43 4.95 11.43 -6.03
C ARG A 43 5.76 10.25 -5.47
N VAL A 44 5.26 9.66 -4.39
CA VAL A 44 5.83 8.46 -3.74
C VAL A 44 4.87 7.27 -3.84
N GLY A 45 5.43 6.07 -3.89
CA GLY A 45 4.64 4.83 -3.83
C GLY A 45 3.93 4.65 -2.49
N PHE A 46 2.83 3.92 -2.46
CA PHE A 46 2.09 3.59 -1.24
C PHE A 46 2.10 2.08 -1.02
N ASN A 47 2.80 1.65 0.02
CA ASN A 47 3.02 0.25 0.36
C ASN A 47 1.93 -0.26 1.31
N VAL A 48 1.36 -1.43 1.02
CA VAL A 48 0.36 -2.08 1.88
C VAL A 48 1.01 -2.65 3.14
N VAL A 49 0.37 -2.43 4.30
CA VAL A 49 0.75 -3.09 5.55
C VAL A 49 0.72 -4.61 5.33
N PRO A 50 1.84 -5.33 5.55
CA PRO A 50 1.97 -6.73 5.18
C PRO A 50 0.99 -7.61 5.98
N LYS A 51 0.29 -8.51 5.27
CA LYS A 51 -0.52 -9.56 5.91
C LYS A 51 0.39 -10.63 6.52
N VAL A 52 -0.09 -11.29 7.56
CA VAL A 52 0.49 -12.55 8.03
C VAL A 52 0.15 -13.63 7.00
N ILE A 53 1.16 -14.38 6.59
CA ILE A 53 1.03 -15.45 5.59
C ILE A 53 0.97 -16.77 6.35
N SER A 54 -0.22 -17.34 6.48
CA SER A 54 -0.44 -18.70 6.99
C SER A 54 -0.44 -19.70 5.84
N GLY A 55 -0.03 -20.94 6.09
CA GLY A 55 -0.22 -22.07 5.17
C GLY A 55 0.90 -22.35 4.16
N GLN A 56 2.02 -21.61 4.17
CA GLN A 56 3.19 -21.96 3.34
C GLN A 56 4.17 -22.87 4.11
N CYS A 57 4.75 -22.35 5.20
CA CYS A 57 5.59 -23.09 6.14
C CYS A 57 5.69 -22.30 7.44
N ALA A 58 6.01 -22.98 8.56
CA ALA A 58 6.08 -22.36 9.89
C ALA A 58 7.00 -21.13 9.92
N LYS A 59 8.12 -21.18 9.18
CA LYS A 59 9.08 -20.07 9.10
C LYS A 59 8.50 -18.82 8.46
N ILE A 60 7.68 -18.95 7.42
CA ILE A 60 7.04 -17.81 6.74
C ILE A 60 5.98 -17.19 7.63
N THR A 61 5.20 -18.00 8.33
CA THR A 61 4.24 -17.49 9.32
C THR A 61 4.97 -16.65 10.37
N GLU A 62 6.05 -17.17 10.96
CA GLU A 62 6.86 -16.47 11.95
C GLU A 62 7.42 -15.13 11.42
N LEU A 63 8.07 -15.15 10.25
CA LEU A 63 8.69 -13.96 9.66
C LEU A 63 7.66 -12.91 9.23
N SER A 64 6.53 -13.34 8.66
CA SER A 64 5.46 -12.43 8.24
C SER A 64 4.76 -11.80 9.44
N SER A 65 4.56 -12.54 10.54
CA SER A 65 4.06 -12.02 11.81
C SER A 65 5.01 -10.99 12.41
N LYS A 66 6.31 -11.31 12.53
CA LYS A 66 7.34 -10.38 13.03
C LYS A 66 7.37 -9.09 12.20
N ARG A 67 7.33 -9.22 10.87
CA ARG A 67 7.31 -8.07 9.96
C ARG A 67 6.06 -7.21 10.15
N ARG A 68 4.87 -7.82 10.31
CA ARG A 68 3.62 -7.09 10.55
C ARG A 68 3.66 -6.35 11.89
N ALA A 69 4.08 -7.02 12.96
CA ALA A 69 4.22 -6.41 14.28
C ALA A 69 5.17 -5.21 14.27
N LEU A 70 6.31 -5.34 13.58
CA LEU A 70 7.29 -4.26 13.43
C LEU A 70 6.75 -3.05 12.65
N TRP A 71 5.87 -3.29 11.68
CA TRP A 71 5.18 -2.21 10.96
C TRP A 71 4.20 -1.49 11.87
N LEU A 72 3.31 -2.23 12.55
CA LEU A 72 2.30 -1.65 13.43
C LEU A 72 2.95 -0.81 14.55
N SER A 73 4.04 -1.32 15.16
CA SER A 73 4.77 -0.58 16.19
C SER A 73 5.43 0.70 15.67
N ARG A 74 5.84 0.74 14.40
CA ARG A 74 6.41 1.94 13.75
C ARG A 74 5.36 2.93 13.28
N ILE A 75 4.16 2.48 12.93
CA ILE A 75 3.08 3.37 12.54
C ILE A 75 2.62 4.22 13.73
N ARG A 76 2.73 3.68 14.96
CA ARG A 76 2.52 4.40 16.24
C ARG A 76 1.16 5.10 16.34
N ARG A 77 0.09 4.42 15.93
CA ARG A 77 -1.29 4.88 16.09
C ARG A 77 -2.07 3.86 16.91
N GLU A 78 -2.75 4.34 17.94
CA GLU A 78 -3.57 3.51 18.85
C GLU A 78 -4.91 3.13 18.23
N ASP A 79 -5.42 3.92 17.28
CA ASP A 79 -6.71 3.73 16.63
C ASP A 79 -6.66 2.80 15.40
N LEU A 80 -5.52 2.14 15.18
CA LEU A 80 -5.39 1.20 14.07
C LEU A 80 -6.04 -0.13 14.42
N ASP A 81 -6.96 -0.54 13.56
CA ASP A 81 -7.43 -1.91 13.54
C ASP A 81 -6.31 -2.83 13.01
N GLU A 82 -5.74 -3.65 13.89
CA GLU A 82 -4.70 -4.62 13.52
C GLU A 82 -5.17 -5.68 12.53
N SER A 83 -6.48 -5.86 12.33
CA SER A 83 -7.04 -6.76 11.33
C SER A 83 -7.17 -6.11 9.96
N ALA A 84 -7.16 -4.77 9.89
CA ALA A 84 -7.36 -4.05 8.65
C ALA A 84 -6.19 -4.23 7.67
N THR A 85 -6.55 -4.25 6.38
CA THR A 85 -5.63 -4.48 5.26
C THR A 85 -5.60 -3.32 4.26
N HIS A 86 -6.39 -2.28 4.53
CA HIS A 86 -6.50 -1.10 3.68
C HIS A 86 -5.45 -0.03 4.01
N TYR A 87 -4.85 -0.05 5.21
CA TYR A 87 -3.79 0.90 5.58
C TYR A 87 -2.60 0.84 4.61
N ARG A 88 -2.04 2.01 4.31
CA ARG A 88 -0.89 2.19 3.42
C ARG A 88 0.16 3.07 4.10
N VAL A 89 1.43 2.80 3.81
CA VAL A 89 2.57 3.62 4.25
C VAL A 89 3.29 4.15 3.01
N CYS A 90 3.53 5.46 2.95
CA CYS A 90 4.19 6.07 1.80
C CYS A 90 5.67 5.68 1.70
N GLY A 91 6.21 5.71 0.48
CA GLY A 91 7.58 5.33 0.15
C GLY A 91 8.65 6.11 0.93
N ALA A 92 8.35 7.33 1.36
CA ALA A 92 9.27 8.16 2.14
C ALA A 92 9.74 7.53 3.47
N HIS A 93 9.04 6.50 3.97
CA HIS A 93 9.44 5.76 5.19
C HIS A 93 10.35 4.56 4.90
N PHE A 94 10.74 4.33 3.65
CA PHE A 94 11.61 3.24 3.23
C PHE A 94 12.88 3.81 2.59
N ILE A 95 14.02 3.18 2.85
CA ILE A 95 15.32 3.60 2.30
C ILE A 95 15.28 3.62 0.76
N THR A 96 14.63 2.64 0.14
CA THR A 96 14.51 2.51 -1.32
C THR A 96 13.17 3.00 -1.87
N GLY A 97 12.29 3.58 -1.05
CA GLY A 97 10.93 3.96 -1.46
C GLY A 97 9.92 2.80 -1.49
N GLU A 98 10.38 1.56 -1.36
CA GLU A 98 9.57 0.36 -1.49
C GLU A 98 9.73 -0.59 -0.30
N ARG A 99 8.69 -1.38 -0.03
CA ARG A 99 8.80 -2.47 0.92
C ARG A 99 9.71 -3.58 0.38
N GLY A 100 10.42 -4.26 1.28
CA GLY A 100 11.19 -5.45 0.92
C GLY A 100 10.34 -6.53 0.24
N SER A 101 11.01 -7.34 -0.59
CA SER A 101 10.39 -8.38 -1.41
C SER A 101 9.64 -9.46 -0.60
N SER A 102 8.78 -10.22 -1.27
CA SER A 102 7.99 -11.26 -0.63
C SER A 102 8.89 -12.40 -0.16
N ILE A 103 8.79 -12.77 1.13
CA ILE A 103 9.48 -13.92 1.70
C ILE A 103 8.83 -15.17 1.12
N LYS A 104 9.63 -16.10 0.59
CA LYS A 104 9.18 -17.39 0.06
C LYS A 104 9.74 -18.52 0.93
N CYS A 105 8.98 -19.60 1.13
CA CYS A 105 9.57 -20.82 1.66
C CYS A 105 10.64 -21.30 0.66
N ILE A 106 11.86 -21.47 1.13
CA ILE A 106 12.88 -22.17 0.36
C ILE A 106 12.49 -23.64 0.46
N SER A 107 11.90 -24.22 -0.57
CA SER A 107 11.88 -25.67 -0.68
C SER A 107 13.32 -26.07 -0.94
N SER A 108 14.06 -26.42 0.11
CA SER A 108 15.29 -27.19 -0.08
C SER A 108 14.84 -28.52 -0.67
N ALA A 109 14.89 -28.63 -1.99
CA ALA A 109 14.90 -29.90 -2.67
C ALA A 109 16.21 -30.57 -2.26
N LEU A 110 16.11 -31.54 -1.35
CA LEU A 110 17.09 -32.61 -1.17
C LEU A 110 16.48 -33.87 -1.76
#